data_AF-A0A929YJ34-F1
#
_entry.id   AF-A0A929YJ34-F1
#
_cell.length_a   1.000
_cell.length_b   1.000
_cell.length_c   1.000
_cell.angle_alpha   90.00
_cell.angle_beta   90.00
_cell.angle_gamma   90.00
#
_symmetry.space_group_name_H-M   'P 1'
#
loop_
_entity.id
_entity.type
_entity.pdbx_description
1 polymer ?
#
loop_
_entity_poly.entity_id
_entity_poly.type
_entity_poly.pdbx_seq_one_letter_code
_entity_poly.pdbx_strand_id
1 'polypeptide(L)'
;MLGALLILSFAIFLAFFEPVLAIKKSSNKESTKYDAEIKKLWTIAKDSMNSRKTLRAEKALLTILKLDETNAAAYNRLGILYAKAQNFDEAIECFEIAQSLDNNPMSLHNVGLIYLETGSYEKASMAFQQALKLDSTVAARFLALAKAEEKLGHKKAAIEALESAYNLDKSTTTLRQILSIYEEAGDQENIDITTARIEQQIAEDALKKAELEKTKKKEKKVKEPARVRPRPQPKIIYPRASAPINAIKKAAISSIHKNRSAQESIKNKTVAATNEINNTTLRQKKLSTTTSSNHHSNNRPRIIQ
;
A
#
# COMPACT_ATOMS: atom_id res chain seq x y z
N MET A 1 -43.26 59.78 -5.78
CA MET A 1 -43.79 58.66 -4.96
C MET A 1 -43.39 57.29 -5.49
N LEU A 2 -43.24 57.09 -6.81
CA LEU A 2 -42.86 55.78 -7.39
C LEU A 2 -41.47 55.25 -6.97
N GLY A 3 -40.47 56.13 -6.85
CA GLY A 3 -39.09 55.73 -6.50
C GLY A 3 -38.92 55.14 -5.10
N ALA A 4 -39.72 55.63 -4.13
CA ALA A 4 -39.67 55.12 -2.75
C ALA A 4 -40.25 53.70 -2.64
N LEU A 5 -41.29 53.38 -3.42
CA LEU A 5 -41.88 52.05 -3.49
C LEU A 5 -40.92 51.01 -4.11
N LEU A 6 -40.14 51.41 -5.10
CA LEU A 6 -39.14 50.55 -5.74
C LEU A 6 -38.00 50.19 -4.77
N ILE A 7 -37.49 51.18 -4.03
CA ILE A 7 -36.45 50.97 -3.02
C ILE A 7 -36.97 50.06 -1.89
N LEU A 8 -38.22 50.26 -1.45
CA LEU A 8 -38.84 49.41 -0.43
C LEU A 8 -39.02 47.96 -0.92
N SER A 9 -39.44 47.77 -2.17
CA SER A 9 -39.58 46.44 -2.77
C SER A 9 -38.25 45.72 -2.92
N PHE A 10 -37.18 46.45 -3.26
CA PHE A 10 -35.83 45.90 -3.37
C PHE A 10 -35.23 45.57 -1.99
N ALA A 11 -35.50 46.40 -0.98
CA ALA A 11 -35.11 46.11 0.40
C ALA A 11 -35.81 44.86 0.96
N ILE A 12 -37.11 44.68 0.66
CA ILE A 12 -37.86 43.46 1.02
C ILE A 12 -37.31 42.25 0.26
N PHE A 13 -37.00 42.40 -1.03
CA PHE A 13 -36.38 41.35 -1.83
C PHE A 13 -35.03 40.93 -1.26
N LEU A 14 -34.14 41.87 -0.94
CA LEU A 14 -32.85 41.56 -0.30
C LEU A 14 -33.03 40.88 1.06
N ALA A 15 -33.97 41.35 1.89
CA ALA A 15 -34.27 40.73 3.18
C ALA A 15 -34.79 39.27 3.04
N PHE A 16 -35.48 38.95 1.95
CA PHE A 16 -36.00 37.61 1.67
C PHE A 16 -35.03 36.70 0.90
N PHE A 17 -34.11 37.27 0.10
CA PHE A 17 -33.16 36.52 -0.75
C PHE A 17 -31.78 36.30 -0.12
N GLU A 18 -31.32 37.18 0.78
CA GLU A 18 -30.12 36.99 1.62
C GLU A 18 -30.12 35.66 2.40
N PRO A 19 -31.21 35.25 3.11
CA PRO A 19 -31.19 34.00 3.86
C PRO A 19 -31.02 32.76 2.96
N VAL A 20 -31.49 32.79 1.71
CA VAL A 20 -31.34 31.67 0.76
C VAL A 20 -29.88 31.48 0.33
N LEU A 21 -29.15 32.58 0.09
CA LEU A 21 -27.72 32.52 -0.24
C LEU A 21 -26.85 32.13 0.97
N ALA A 22 -27.22 32.58 2.18
CA ALA A 22 -26.58 32.17 3.42
C ALA A 22 -26.78 30.68 3.71
N ILE A 23 -28.00 30.15 3.48
CA ILE A 23 -28.29 28.71 3.57
C ILE A 23 -27.46 27.91 2.57
N LYS A 24 -27.33 28.36 1.31
CA LYS A 24 -26.50 27.68 0.30
C LYS A 24 -25.00 27.68 0.64
N LYS A 25 -24.50 28.74 1.28
CA LYS A 25 -23.09 28.83 1.72
C LYS A 25 -22.83 27.99 2.98
N SER A 26 -23.81 27.91 3.88
CA SER A 26 -23.78 27.01 5.05
C SER A 26 -23.85 25.55 4.64
N SER A 27 -24.76 25.19 3.72
CA SER A 27 -24.90 23.83 3.20
C SER A 27 -23.63 23.36 2.48
N ASN A 28 -22.95 24.25 1.75
CA ASN A 28 -21.69 23.95 1.08
C ASN A 28 -20.51 23.79 2.07
N LYS A 29 -20.58 24.43 3.24
CA LYS A 29 -19.58 24.27 4.31
C LYS A 29 -19.81 22.99 5.12
N GLU A 30 -21.06 22.59 5.29
CA GLU A 30 -21.42 21.30 5.91
C GLU A 30 -21.13 20.13 4.98
N SER A 31 -21.41 20.24 3.67
CA SER A 31 -21.06 19.21 2.68
C SER A 31 -19.54 18.99 2.59
N THR A 32 -18.75 20.07 2.57
CA THR A 32 -17.28 19.96 2.53
C THR A 32 -16.69 19.34 3.80
N LYS A 33 -17.31 19.56 4.97
CA LYS A 33 -16.92 18.90 6.22
C LYS A 33 -17.30 17.41 6.21
N TYR A 34 -18.51 17.09 5.73
CA TYR A 34 -19.00 15.73 5.56
C TYR A 34 -18.09 14.91 4.61
N ASP A 35 -17.73 15.49 3.46
CA ASP A 35 -16.83 14.85 2.49
C ASP A 35 -15.44 14.60 3.10
N ALA A 36 -14.92 15.55 3.89
CA ALA A 36 -13.64 15.39 4.57
C ALA A 36 -13.70 14.29 5.65
N GLU A 37 -14.81 14.17 6.37
CA GLU A 37 -15.03 13.15 7.38
C GLU A 37 -15.14 11.75 6.77
N ILE A 38 -15.95 11.59 5.71
CA ILE A 38 -16.04 10.33 4.95
C ILE A 38 -14.67 9.94 4.37
N LYS A 39 -13.95 10.90 3.80
CA LYS A 39 -12.59 10.64 3.28
C LYS A 39 -11.64 10.15 4.37
N LYS A 40 -11.72 10.72 5.57
CA LYS A 40 -10.94 10.27 6.74
C LYS A 40 -11.38 8.87 7.21
N LEU A 41 -12.67 8.55 7.18
CA LEU A 41 -13.14 7.21 7.50
C LEU A 41 -12.64 6.18 6.49
N TRP A 42 -12.61 6.53 5.20
CA TRP A 42 -12.04 5.69 4.14
C TRP A 42 -10.56 5.40 4.34
N THR A 43 -9.75 6.39 4.74
CA THR A 43 -8.34 6.17 5.05
C THR A 43 -8.18 5.25 6.27
N ILE A 44 -8.96 5.47 7.33
CA ILE A 44 -8.94 4.61 8.52
C ILE A 44 -9.34 3.17 8.17
N ALA A 45 -10.40 2.98 7.39
CA ALA A 45 -10.86 1.66 6.96
C ALA A 45 -9.75 0.94 6.18
N LYS A 46 -9.19 1.60 5.16
CA LYS A 46 -8.12 1.05 4.32
C LYS A 46 -6.87 0.67 5.14
N ASP A 47 -6.40 1.58 5.99
CA ASP A 47 -5.20 1.34 6.81
C ASP A 47 -5.43 0.22 7.83
N SER A 48 -6.64 0.15 8.40
CA SER A 48 -7.02 -0.90 9.34
C SER A 48 -7.13 -2.27 8.66
N MET A 49 -7.69 -2.34 7.44
CA MET A 49 -7.71 -3.57 6.64
C MET A 49 -6.30 -4.07 6.31
N ASN A 50 -5.39 -3.16 5.93
CA ASN A 50 -3.99 -3.50 5.66
C ASN A 50 -3.24 -3.97 6.92
N SER A 51 -3.56 -3.38 8.07
CA SER A 51 -2.97 -3.72 9.36
C SER A 51 -3.60 -4.94 10.04
N ARG A 52 -4.51 -5.66 9.36
CA ARG A 52 -5.33 -6.77 9.91
C ARG A 52 -6.13 -6.42 11.18
N LYS A 53 -6.45 -5.14 11.37
CA LYS A 53 -7.30 -4.65 12.48
C LYS A 53 -8.77 -4.67 12.03
N THR A 54 -9.36 -5.86 11.98
CA THR A 54 -10.68 -6.11 11.40
C THR A 54 -11.79 -5.28 12.04
N LEU A 55 -11.95 -5.32 13.36
CA LEU A 55 -12.98 -4.57 14.09
C LEU A 55 -12.91 -3.05 13.85
N ARG A 56 -11.69 -2.50 13.73
CA ARG A 56 -11.52 -1.06 13.46
C ARG A 56 -11.93 -0.71 12.03
N ALA A 57 -11.60 -1.57 11.06
CA ALA A 57 -12.02 -1.41 9.69
C ALA A 57 -13.55 -1.48 9.57
N GLU A 58 -14.15 -2.49 10.18
CA GLU A 58 -15.60 -2.69 10.23
C GLU A 58 -16.32 -1.47 10.81
N LYS A 59 -15.89 -1.00 11.99
CA LYS A 59 -16.48 0.19 12.62
C LYS A 59 -16.38 1.43 11.74
N ALA A 60 -15.27 1.62 11.02
CA ALA A 60 -15.11 2.75 10.10
C ALA A 60 -16.08 2.64 8.91
N LEU A 61 -16.22 1.45 8.32
CA LEU A 61 -17.13 1.18 7.21
C LEU A 61 -18.61 1.30 7.61
N LEU A 62 -18.99 0.78 8.78
CA LEU A 62 -20.34 0.96 9.33
C LEU A 62 -20.64 2.43 9.62
N THR A 63 -19.64 3.21 10.05
CA THR A 63 -19.82 4.66 10.21
C THR A 63 -20.03 5.35 8.86
N ILE A 64 -19.33 4.93 7.81
CA ILE A 64 -19.57 5.43 6.45
C ILE A 64 -21.02 5.12 6.03
N LEU A 65 -21.49 3.89 6.25
CA LEU A 65 -22.86 3.50 5.92
C LEU A 65 -23.93 4.24 6.72
N LYS A 66 -23.64 4.63 7.97
CA LYS A 66 -24.54 5.50 8.75
C LYS A 66 -24.64 6.92 8.19
N LEU A 67 -23.61 7.37 7.47
CA LEU A 67 -23.56 8.70 6.85
C LEU A 67 -24.08 8.67 5.40
N ASP A 68 -23.96 7.53 4.74
CA ASP A 68 -24.40 7.26 3.36
C ASP A 68 -24.80 5.78 3.26
N GLU A 69 -26.09 5.50 3.46
CA GLU A 69 -26.66 4.13 3.44
C GLU A 69 -26.62 3.51 2.04
N THR A 70 -26.41 4.31 1.00
CA THR A 70 -26.38 3.85 -0.40
C THR A 70 -24.95 3.64 -0.92
N ASN A 71 -23.96 3.62 -0.03
CA ASN A 71 -22.56 3.51 -0.42
C ASN A 71 -22.17 2.08 -0.83
N ALA A 72 -22.34 1.75 -2.11
CA ALA A 72 -21.98 0.43 -2.67
C ALA A 72 -20.52 0.03 -2.40
N ALA A 73 -19.60 1.00 -2.40
CA ALA A 73 -18.19 0.73 -2.12
C ALA A 73 -17.94 0.31 -0.67
N ALA A 74 -18.68 0.88 0.30
CA ALA A 74 -18.56 0.52 1.71
C ALA A 74 -19.08 -0.90 1.96
N TYR A 75 -20.24 -1.26 1.39
CA TYR A 75 -20.75 -2.64 1.41
C TYR A 75 -19.76 -3.63 0.80
N ASN A 76 -19.19 -3.33 -0.37
CA ASN A 76 -18.15 -4.15 -0.98
C ASN A 76 -16.95 -4.39 -0.06
N ARG A 77 -16.53 -3.36 0.68
CA ARG A 77 -15.37 -3.46 1.58
C ARG A 77 -15.69 -4.23 2.86
N LEU A 78 -16.92 -4.13 3.37
CA LEU A 78 -17.42 -4.99 4.44
C LEU A 78 -17.50 -6.44 3.99
N GLY A 79 -18.05 -6.71 2.80
CA GLY A 79 -18.09 -8.06 2.24
C GLY A 79 -16.70 -8.70 2.14
N ILE A 80 -15.70 -7.96 1.65
CA ILE A 80 -14.30 -8.43 1.64
C ILE A 80 -13.78 -8.70 3.05
N LEU A 81 -14.16 -7.88 4.03
CA LEU A 81 -13.73 -8.05 5.42
C LEU A 81 -14.33 -9.32 6.04
N TYR A 82 -15.62 -9.56 5.85
CA TYR A 82 -16.32 -10.75 6.32
C TYR A 82 -15.84 -12.01 5.60
N ALA A 83 -15.62 -11.96 4.29
CA ALA A 83 -15.06 -13.08 3.53
C ALA A 83 -13.67 -13.49 4.06
N LYS A 84 -12.82 -12.51 4.42
CA LYS A 84 -11.51 -12.80 5.05
C LYS A 84 -11.64 -13.39 6.45
N ALA A 85 -12.72 -13.10 7.15
CA ALA A 85 -13.06 -13.70 8.43
C ALA A 85 -13.79 -15.04 8.30
N GLN A 86 -14.03 -15.52 7.06
CA GLN A 86 -14.82 -16.71 6.74
C GLN A 86 -16.30 -16.62 7.14
N ASN A 87 -16.79 -15.41 7.40
CA ASN A 87 -18.22 -15.13 7.58
C ASN A 87 -18.84 -14.97 6.18
N PHE A 88 -19.06 -16.10 5.50
CA PHE A 88 -19.42 -16.12 4.09
C PHE A 88 -20.83 -15.63 3.81
N ASP A 89 -21.79 -15.92 4.69
CA ASP A 89 -23.19 -15.51 4.50
C ASP A 89 -23.32 -13.98 4.57
N GLU A 90 -22.75 -13.36 5.61
CA GLU A 90 -22.73 -11.90 5.77
C GLU A 90 -21.92 -11.22 4.66
N ALA A 91 -20.87 -11.89 4.15
CA ALA A 91 -20.10 -11.39 3.03
C ALA A 91 -20.94 -11.37 1.74
N ILE A 92 -21.66 -12.44 1.45
CA ILE A 92 -22.56 -12.53 0.29
C ILE A 92 -23.65 -11.46 0.39
N GLU A 93 -24.29 -11.30 1.55
CA GLU A 93 -25.32 -10.26 1.76
C GLU A 93 -24.76 -8.87 1.47
N CYS A 94 -23.57 -8.54 1.99
CA CYS A 94 -22.91 -7.26 1.70
C CYS A 94 -22.64 -7.08 0.20
N PHE A 95 -22.21 -8.13 -0.51
CA PHE A 95 -21.96 -8.04 -1.94
C PHE A 95 -23.24 -7.93 -2.76
N GLU A 96 -24.33 -8.60 -2.36
CA GLU A 96 -25.64 -8.49 -3.01
C GLU A 96 -26.22 -7.09 -2.85
N ILE A 97 -26.13 -6.51 -1.65
CA ILE A 97 -26.52 -5.11 -1.42
C ILE A 97 -25.67 -4.18 -2.29
N ALA A 98 -24.34 -4.35 -2.28
CA ALA A 98 -23.45 -3.54 -3.13
C ALA A 98 -23.82 -3.63 -4.61
N GLN A 99 -24.11 -4.84 -5.09
CA GLN A 99 -24.51 -5.14 -6.46
C GLN A 99 -25.87 -4.52 -6.84
N SER A 100 -26.80 -4.43 -5.88
CA SER A 100 -28.10 -3.78 -6.08
C SER A 100 -28.00 -2.24 -6.19
N LEU A 101 -26.99 -1.67 -5.53
CA LEU A 101 -26.72 -0.22 -5.51
C LEU A 101 -25.87 0.21 -6.71
N ASP A 102 -24.86 -0.58 -7.06
CA ASP A 102 -23.95 -0.35 -8.19
C ASP A 102 -23.62 -1.68 -8.86
N ASN A 103 -23.90 -1.77 -10.15
CA ASN A 103 -23.67 -2.98 -10.93
C ASN A 103 -22.17 -3.16 -11.22
N ASN A 104 -21.44 -3.71 -10.24
CA ASN A 104 -19.98 -3.74 -10.25
C ASN A 104 -19.45 -5.17 -10.46
N PRO A 105 -18.64 -5.43 -11.51
CA PRO A 105 -18.07 -6.74 -11.77
C PRO A 105 -17.18 -7.29 -10.63
N MET A 106 -16.67 -6.42 -9.75
CA MET A 106 -15.89 -6.82 -8.59
C MET A 106 -16.73 -7.53 -7.52
N SER A 107 -17.96 -7.07 -7.28
CA SER A 107 -18.87 -7.67 -6.31
C SER A 107 -19.22 -9.09 -6.72
N LEU A 108 -19.65 -9.29 -7.97
CA LEU A 108 -19.93 -10.59 -8.56
C LEU A 108 -18.72 -11.53 -8.55
N HIS A 109 -17.53 -11.01 -8.88
CA HIS A 109 -16.31 -11.80 -8.79
C HIS A 109 -16.03 -12.28 -7.36
N ASN A 110 -16.20 -11.43 -6.35
CA ASN A 110 -16.00 -11.84 -4.96
C ASN A 110 -17.03 -12.86 -4.48
N VAL A 111 -18.30 -12.72 -4.87
CA VAL A 111 -19.34 -13.73 -4.61
C VAL A 111 -18.97 -15.06 -5.26
N GLY A 112 -18.50 -15.04 -6.51
CA GLY A 112 -18.01 -16.23 -7.20
C GLY A 112 -16.84 -16.89 -6.46
N LEU A 113 -15.91 -16.12 -5.91
CA LEU A 113 -14.81 -16.65 -5.11
C LEU A 113 -15.30 -17.33 -3.82
N ILE A 114 -16.32 -16.78 -3.15
CA ILE A 114 -16.92 -17.40 -1.96
C ILE A 114 -17.61 -18.72 -2.35
N TYR A 115 -18.37 -18.74 -3.44
CA TYR A 115 -19.00 -19.97 -3.92
C TYR A 115 -17.97 -21.02 -4.32
N LEU A 116 -16.85 -20.62 -4.91
CA LEU A 116 -15.76 -21.52 -5.24
C LEU A 116 -15.12 -22.13 -3.98
N GLU A 117 -14.91 -21.33 -2.94
CA GLU A 117 -14.34 -21.77 -1.66
C GLU A 117 -15.28 -22.72 -0.91
N THR A 118 -16.59 -22.45 -0.96
CA THR A 118 -17.62 -23.24 -0.28
C THR A 118 -18.09 -24.46 -1.09
N GLY A 119 -17.50 -24.72 -2.26
CA GLY A 119 -17.81 -25.90 -3.09
C GLY A 119 -19.06 -25.76 -3.96
N SER A 120 -19.70 -24.59 -3.98
CA SER A 120 -20.86 -24.31 -4.84
C SER A 120 -20.43 -23.91 -6.25
N TYR A 121 -19.78 -24.83 -6.97
CA TYR A 121 -19.05 -24.53 -8.20
C TYR A 121 -19.95 -24.02 -9.35
N GLU A 122 -21.19 -24.48 -9.47
CA GLU A 122 -22.15 -23.99 -10.48
C GLU A 122 -22.49 -22.52 -10.22
N LYS A 123 -22.77 -22.16 -8.96
CA LYS A 123 -23.02 -20.76 -8.58
C LYS A 123 -21.78 -19.90 -8.79
N ALA A 124 -20.59 -20.44 -8.53
CA ALA A 124 -19.33 -19.75 -8.80
C ALA A 124 -19.16 -19.44 -10.29
N SER A 125 -19.35 -20.44 -11.16
CA SER A 125 -19.30 -20.26 -12.62
C SER A 125 -20.29 -19.19 -13.08
N MET A 126 -21.55 -19.26 -12.64
CA MET A 126 -22.57 -18.26 -12.98
C MET A 126 -22.17 -16.83 -12.55
N ALA A 127 -21.67 -16.67 -11.32
CA ALA A 127 -21.23 -15.37 -10.81
C ALA A 127 -20.04 -14.82 -11.62
N PHE A 128 -19.06 -15.66 -11.96
CA PHE A 128 -17.93 -15.25 -12.80
C PHE A 128 -18.35 -14.89 -14.22
N GLN A 129 -19.25 -15.66 -14.83
CA GLN A 129 -19.80 -15.34 -16.15
C GLN A 129 -20.55 -14.00 -16.14
N GLN A 130 -21.34 -13.72 -15.09
CA GLN A 130 -21.99 -12.41 -14.93
C GLN A 130 -20.96 -11.29 -14.78
N ALA A 131 -19.91 -11.48 -13.98
CA ALA A 131 -18.82 -10.51 -13.85
C ALA A 131 -18.11 -10.24 -15.19
N LEU A 132 -17.89 -11.29 -16.00
CA LEU A 132 -17.25 -11.19 -17.32
C LEU A 132 -18.14 -10.47 -18.35
N LYS A 133 -19.48 -10.57 -18.25
CA LYS A 133 -20.40 -9.80 -19.10
C LYS A 133 -20.28 -8.29 -18.85
N LEU A 134 -19.92 -7.88 -17.64
CA LEU A 134 -19.73 -6.48 -17.27
C LEU A 134 -18.32 -5.98 -17.60
N ASP A 135 -17.30 -6.80 -17.31
CA ASP A 135 -15.90 -6.46 -17.59
C ASP A 135 -15.05 -7.71 -17.87
N SER A 136 -14.77 -7.92 -19.15
CA SER A 136 -13.93 -9.00 -19.68
C SER A 136 -12.47 -8.58 -19.88
N THR A 137 -12.01 -7.45 -19.34
CA THR A 137 -10.64 -6.96 -19.53
C THR A 137 -9.64 -7.48 -18.49
N VAL A 138 -10.13 -8.19 -17.48
CA VAL A 138 -9.32 -8.66 -16.33
C VAL A 138 -9.12 -10.18 -16.41
N ALA A 139 -7.88 -10.60 -16.65
CA ALA A 139 -7.49 -12.01 -16.76
C ALA A 139 -7.90 -12.84 -15.53
N ALA A 140 -7.79 -12.27 -14.31
CA ALA A 140 -8.13 -12.96 -13.07
C ALA A 140 -9.59 -13.47 -13.01
N ARG A 141 -10.53 -12.83 -13.72
CA ARG A 141 -11.92 -13.29 -13.80
C ARG A 141 -12.06 -14.57 -14.63
N PHE A 142 -11.34 -14.63 -15.75
CA PHE A 142 -11.27 -15.83 -16.58
C PHE A 142 -10.55 -16.97 -15.86
N LEU A 143 -9.46 -16.69 -15.13
CA LEU A 143 -8.78 -17.71 -14.31
C LEU A 143 -9.69 -18.29 -13.23
N ALA A 144 -10.50 -17.44 -12.58
CA ALA A 144 -11.44 -17.90 -11.57
C ALA A 144 -12.59 -18.73 -12.17
N LEU A 145 -13.10 -18.33 -13.34
CA LEU A 145 -14.05 -19.14 -14.11
C LEU A 145 -13.46 -20.49 -14.49
N ALA A 146 -12.25 -20.51 -15.05
CA ALA A 146 -11.57 -21.75 -15.43
C ALA A 146 -11.45 -22.72 -14.25
N LYS A 147 -11.08 -22.20 -13.06
CA LYS A 147 -11.00 -22.99 -11.84
C LYS A 147 -12.36 -23.55 -11.40
N ALA A 148 -13.45 -22.80 -11.58
CA ALA A 148 -14.80 -23.30 -11.30
C ALA A 148 -15.19 -24.42 -12.29
N GLU A 149 -14.95 -24.22 -13.59
CA GLU A 149 -15.24 -25.20 -14.65
C GLU A 149 -14.42 -26.49 -14.49
N GLU A 150 -13.15 -26.38 -14.08
CA GLU A 150 -12.30 -27.54 -13.77
C GLU A 150 -12.87 -28.35 -12.60
N LYS A 151 -13.35 -27.69 -11.54
CA LYS A 151 -14.00 -28.35 -10.40
C LYS A 151 -15.33 -29.02 -10.78
N LEU A 152 -16.01 -28.52 -11.80
CA LEU A 152 -17.20 -29.14 -12.39
C LEU A 152 -16.86 -30.29 -13.36
N GLY A 153 -15.57 -30.47 -13.71
CA GLY A 153 -15.14 -31.44 -14.72
C GLY A 153 -15.32 -30.98 -16.17
N HIS A 154 -15.72 -29.72 -16.39
CA HIS A 154 -15.90 -29.13 -17.72
C HIS A 154 -14.56 -28.70 -18.32
N LYS A 155 -13.67 -29.66 -18.59
CA LYS A 155 -12.28 -29.43 -19.05
C LYS A 155 -12.19 -28.48 -20.25
N LYS A 156 -13.06 -28.65 -21.25
CA LYS A 156 -13.08 -27.81 -22.45
C LYS A 156 -13.38 -26.34 -22.11
N ALA A 157 -14.41 -26.08 -21.31
CA ALA A 157 -14.76 -24.72 -20.88
C ALA A 157 -13.66 -24.09 -20.02
N ALA A 158 -13.00 -24.90 -19.17
CA ALA A 158 -11.85 -24.45 -18.40
C ALA A 158 -10.70 -23.97 -19.31
N ILE A 159 -10.34 -24.75 -20.33
CA ILE A 159 -9.32 -24.38 -21.31
C ILE A 159 -9.71 -23.11 -22.07
N GLU A 160 -10.95 -22.99 -22.55
CA GLU A 160 -11.43 -21.79 -23.26
C GLU A 160 -11.31 -20.52 -22.39
N ALA A 161 -11.63 -20.62 -21.10
CA ALA A 161 -11.44 -19.54 -20.15
C ALA A 161 -9.96 -19.23 -19.92
N LEU A 162 -9.09 -20.24 -19.78
CA LEU A 162 -7.64 -20.02 -19.64
C LEU A 162 -7.01 -19.38 -20.87
N GLU A 163 -7.43 -19.77 -22.08
CA GLU A 163 -6.98 -19.14 -23.32
C GLU A 163 -7.38 -17.66 -23.38
N SER A 164 -8.60 -17.35 -22.93
CA SER A 164 -9.07 -15.97 -22.79
C SER A 164 -8.23 -15.17 -21.79
N ALA A 165 -7.88 -15.78 -20.65
CA ALA A 165 -6.98 -15.17 -19.67
C ALA A 165 -5.58 -14.91 -20.26
N TYR A 166 -5.00 -15.91 -20.94
CA TYR A 166 -3.69 -15.83 -21.59
C TYR A 166 -3.65 -14.74 -22.66
N ASN A 167 -4.74 -14.54 -23.38
CA ASN A 167 -4.83 -13.48 -24.37
C ASN A 167 -4.72 -12.07 -23.78
N LEU A 168 -5.09 -11.89 -22.51
CA LEU A 168 -5.02 -10.62 -21.80
C LEU A 168 -3.66 -10.37 -21.15
N ASP A 169 -3.10 -11.37 -20.47
CA ASP A 169 -1.90 -11.18 -19.64
C ASP A 169 -0.61 -11.77 -20.21
N LYS A 170 -0.71 -12.63 -21.23
CA LYS A 170 0.40 -13.41 -21.81
C LYS A 170 1.23 -14.14 -20.75
N SER A 171 0.58 -14.57 -19.67
CA SER A 171 1.22 -15.24 -18.54
C SER A 171 1.60 -16.67 -18.90
N THR A 172 2.88 -16.99 -18.72
CA THR A 172 3.38 -18.37 -18.85
C THR A 172 2.71 -19.31 -17.83
N THR A 173 2.32 -18.80 -16.66
CA THR A 173 1.62 -19.62 -15.65
C THR A 173 0.26 -20.08 -16.16
N THR A 174 -0.46 -19.25 -16.91
CA THR A 174 -1.74 -19.61 -17.52
C THR A 174 -1.56 -20.71 -18.56
N LEU A 175 -0.50 -20.65 -19.39
CA LEU A 175 -0.17 -21.75 -20.31
C LEU A 175 0.17 -23.05 -19.60
N ARG A 176 0.85 -23.00 -18.44
CA ARG A 176 1.12 -24.19 -17.64
C ARG A 176 -0.16 -24.81 -17.07
N GLN A 177 -1.16 -24.00 -16.73
CA GLN A 177 -2.47 -24.52 -16.31
C GLN A 177 -3.17 -25.25 -17.46
N ILE A 178 -3.13 -24.68 -18.68
CA ILE A 178 -3.66 -25.33 -19.88
C ILE A 178 -2.93 -26.66 -20.14
N LEU A 179 -1.60 -26.66 -20.07
CA LEU A 179 -0.77 -27.86 -20.24
C LEU A 179 -1.18 -28.96 -19.25
N SER A 180 -1.34 -28.62 -17.97
CA SER A 180 -1.76 -29.58 -16.93
C SER A 180 -3.07 -30.28 -17.28
N ILE A 181 -4.05 -29.55 -17.84
CA ILE A 181 -5.34 -30.14 -18.23
C ILE A 181 -5.17 -31.11 -19.41
N TYR A 182 -4.30 -30.79 -20.38
CA TYR A 182 -4.00 -31.69 -21.50
C TYR A 182 -3.20 -32.92 -21.08
N GLU A 183 -2.24 -32.77 -20.16
CA GLU A 183 -1.51 -33.89 -19.54
C GLU A 183 -2.46 -34.87 -18.84
N GLU A 184 -3.41 -34.35 -18.06
CA GLU A 184 -4.45 -35.16 -17.44
C GLU A 184 -5.42 -35.81 -18.44
N ALA A 185 -5.57 -35.23 -19.63
CA ALA A 185 -6.38 -35.79 -20.70
C ALA A 185 -5.61 -36.81 -21.57
N GLY A 186 -4.28 -36.86 -21.47
CA GLY A 186 -3.43 -37.67 -22.35
C GLY A 186 -3.39 -37.18 -23.81
N ASP A 187 -3.68 -35.89 -24.05
CA ASP A 187 -3.72 -35.29 -25.38
C ASP A 187 -2.32 -34.87 -25.83
N GLN A 188 -1.58 -35.82 -26.41
CA GLN A 188 -0.17 -35.60 -26.78
C GLN A 188 0.02 -34.45 -27.78
N GLU A 189 -0.90 -34.30 -28.73
CA GLU A 189 -0.82 -33.23 -29.73
C GLU A 189 -0.87 -31.85 -29.06
N ASN A 190 -1.85 -31.64 -28.18
CA ASN A 190 -1.99 -30.37 -27.48
C ASN A 190 -0.91 -30.14 -26.41
N ILE A 191 -0.36 -31.21 -25.82
CA ILE A 191 0.82 -31.13 -24.93
C ILE A 191 2.02 -30.55 -25.68
N ASP A 192 2.33 -31.09 -26.86
CA ASP A 192 3.47 -30.64 -27.67
C ASP A 192 3.29 -29.18 -28.12
N ILE A 193 2.09 -28.84 -28.60
CA ILE A 193 1.74 -27.47 -29.01
C ILE A 193 1.88 -26.49 -27.83
N THR A 194 1.34 -26.84 -26.66
CA THR A 194 1.34 -25.95 -25.50
C THR A 194 2.75 -25.79 -24.92
N THR A 195 3.56 -26.85 -24.94
CA THR A 195 4.98 -26.80 -24.53
C THR A 195 5.77 -25.85 -25.43
N ALA A 196 5.61 -25.94 -26.76
CA ALA A 196 6.23 -25.02 -27.70
C ALA A 196 5.81 -23.55 -27.45
N ARG A 197 4.51 -23.31 -27.18
CA ARG A 197 4.00 -21.97 -26.82
C ARG A 197 4.64 -21.43 -25.53
N ILE A 198 4.86 -22.28 -24.52
CA ILE A 198 5.53 -21.90 -23.27
C ILE A 198 6.98 -21.49 -23.55
N GLU A 199 7.72 -22.29 -24.31
CA GLU A 199 9.12 -21.98 -24.67
C GLU A 199 9.23 -20.67 -25.44
N GLN A 200 8.33 -20.45 -26.41
CA GLN A 200 8.25 -19.21 -27.16
C GLN A 200 8.00 -18.01 -26.22
N GLN A 201 6.99 -18.08 -25.34
CA GLN A 201 6.66 -16.98 -24.44
C GLN A 201 7.82 -16.64 -23.49
N ILE A 202 8.52 -17.65 -22.96
CA ILE A 202 9.71 -17.46 -22.11
C ILE A 202 10.83 -16.76 -22.89
N ALA A 203 11.07 -17.15 -24.14
CA ALA A 203 12.07 -16.51 -24.99
C ALA A 203 11.71 -15.04 -25.28
N GLU A 204 10.44 -14.76 -25.58
CA GLU A 204 9.94 -13.40 -25.80
C GLU A 204 10.09 -12.52 -24.55
N ASP A 205 9.74 -13.04 -23.37
CA ASP A 205 9.86 -12.31 -22.11
C ASP A 205 11.33 -12.04 -21.75
N ALA A 206 12.22 -12.99 -22.03
CA ALA A 206 13.67 -12.80 -21.87
C ALA A 206 14.21 -11.71 -22.80
N LEU A 207 13.75 -11.67 -24.05
CA LEU A 207 14.11 -10.63 -25.03
C LEU A 207 13.63 -9.25 -24.57
N LYS A 208 12.35 -9.11 -24.20
CA LYS A 208 11.78 -7.85 -23.68
C LYS A 208 12.54 -7.35 -22.46
N LYS A 209 12.90 -8.24 -21.54
CA LYS A 209 13.70 -7.90 -20.36
C LYS A 209 15.10 -7.41 -20.74
N ALA A 210 15.78 -8.10 -21.65
CA ALA A 210 17.11 -7.71 -22.12
C ALA A 210 17.10 -6.34 -22.82
N GLU A 211 16.06 -6.04 -23.59
CA GLU A 211 15.86 -4.73 -24.22
C GLU A 211 15.63 -3.62 -23.19
N LEU A 212 14.77 -3.87 -22.19
CA LEU A 212 14.53 -2.94 -21.09
C LEU A 212 15.79 -2.65 -20.27
N GLU A 213 16.68 -3.64 -20.10
CA GLU A 213 17.97 -3.41 -19.44
C GLU A 213 18.92 -2.58 -20.30
N LYS A 214 18.93 -2.79 -21.62
CA LYS A 214 19.72 -1.99 -22.56
C LYS A 214 19.25 -0.52 -22.56
N THR A 215 17.94 -0.26 -22.57
CA THR A 215 17.39 1.11 -22.52
C THR A 215 17.73 1.80 -21.19
N LYS A 216 17.53 1.13 -20.06
CA LYS A 216 17.91 1.66 -18.73
C LYS A 216 19.41 1.98 -18.62
N LYS A 217 20.28 1.15 -19.20
CA LYS A 217 21.73 1.42 -19.24
C LYS A 217 22.07 2.64 -20.10
N LYS A 218 21.39 2.84 -21.23
CA LYS A 218 21.54 4.05 -22.06
C LYS A 218 21.08 5.30 -21.32
N GLU A 219 19.92 5.27 -20.67
CA GLU A 219 19.40 6.39 -19.88
C GLU A 219 20.32 6.77 -18.70
N LYS A 220 20.91 5.79 -18.01
CA LYS A 220 21.90 6.06 -16.94
C LYS A 220 23.16 6.72 -17.48
N LYS A 221 23.68 6.29 -18.64
CA LYS A 221 24.83 6.93 -19.29
C LYS A 221 24.56 8.37 -19.73
N VAL A 222 23.32 8.69 -20.10
CA VAL A 222 22.92 10.06 -20.49
C VAL A 222 22.73 10.98 -19.28
N LYS A 223 22.34 10.44 -18.12
CA LYS A 223 22.13 11.19 -16.87
C LYS A 223 23.40 11.34 -16.01
N GLU A 224 24.50 10.68 -16.35
CA GLU A 224 25.79 10.86 -15.68
C GLU A 224 26.39 12.22 -16.13
N PRO A 225 26.63 13.19 -15.23
CA PRO A 225 27.14 14.50 -15.64
C PRO A 225 28.48 14.31 -16.31
N ALA A 226 28.64 14.89 -17.50
CA ALA A 226 29.89 14.83 -18.26
C ALA A 226 31.06 15.17 -17.32
N ARG A 227 31.98 14.22 -17.15
CA ARG A 227 33.20 14.42 -16.35
C ARG A 227 33.91 15.65 -16.92
N VAL A 228 33.81 16.79 -16.22
CA VAL A 228 34.43 18.04 -16.66
C VAL A 228 35.92 17.77 -16.76
N ARG A 229 36.44 17.66 -17.99
CA ARG A 229 37.89 17.62 -18.20
C ARG A 229 38.42 18.93 -17.63
N PRO A 230 39.38 18.92 -16.69
CA PRO A 230 39.98 20.17 -16.24
C PRO A 230 40.52 20.90 -17.47
N ARG A 231 40.11 22.16 -17.67
CA ARG A 231 40.62 22.98 -18.77
C ARG A 231 42.15 22.99 -18.69
N PRO A 232 42.88 22.86 -19.82
CA PRO A 232 44.29 23.15 -19.82
C PRO A 232 44.47 24.60 -19.34
N GLN A 233 45.12 24.78 -18.20
CA GLN A 233 45.41 26.09 -17.63
C GLN A 233 46.25 26.88 -18.65
N PRO A 234 45.89 28.13 -19.00
CA PRO A 234 46.74 28.95 -19.85
C PRO A 234 48.10 29.14 -19.18
N LYS A 235 49.19 28.99 -19.94
CA LYS A 235 50.55 29.31 -19.44
C LYS A 235 50.60 30.80 -19.11
N ILE A 236 50.48 31.14 -17.83
CA ILE A 236 50.70 32.49 -17.34
C ILE A 236 52.21 32.74 -17.33
N ILE A 237 52.69 33.60 -18.22
CA ILE A 237 54.06 34.10 -18.20
C ILE A 237 54.07 35.27 -17.20
N TYR A 238 54.64 35.05 -16.02
CA TYR A 238 54.85 36.12 -15.05
C TYR A 238 56.19 36.83 -15.32
N PRO A 239 56.24 38.17 -15.23
CA PRO A 239 57.51 38.88 -15.18
C PRO A 239 58.24 38.52 -13.88
N ARG A 240 59.54 38.26 -14.00
CA ARG A 240 60.40 37.78 -12.91
C ARG A 240 60.59 38.89 -11.87
N ALA A 241 59.96 38.75 -10.70
CA ALA A 241 60.21 39.60 -9.54
C ALA A 241 60.57 38.75 -8.31
N SER A 242 61.46 39.33 -7.52
CA SER A 242 62.38 38.76 -6.53
C SER A 242 61.78 38.44 -5.14
N ALA A 243 62.27 37.32 -4.56
CA ALA A 243 62.39 37.00 -3.12
C ALA A 243 61.14 36.44 -2.37
N PRO A 244 61.29 35.74 -1.21
CA PRO A 244 61.17 34.27 -1.14
C PRO A 244 59.96 33.75 -0.31
N ILE A 245 59.41 32.62 -0.76
CA ILE A 245 58.17 31.91 -0.32
C ILE A 245 58.23 31.29 1.11
N ASN A 246 59.21 31.64 1.94
CA ASN A 246 59.34 31.02 3.28
C ASN A 246 58.49 31.70 4.38
N ALA A 247 57.98 32.91 4.15
CA ALA A 247 57.12 33.61 5.11
C ALA A 247 55.66 33.11 5.08
N ILE A 248 55.17 32.64 3.93
CA ILE A 248 53.77 32.23 3.74
C ILE A 248 53.50 30.80 4.28
N LYS A 249 54.53 29.93 4.28
CA LYS A 249 54.42 28.57 4.85
C LYS A 249 54.25 28.55 6.38
N LYS A 250 54.80 29.53 7.11
CA LYS A 250 54.74 29.55 8.59
C LYS A 250 53.37 30.00 9.13
N ALA A 251 52.66 30.86 8.40
CA ALA A 251 51.30 31.31 8.76
C ALA A 251 50.23 30.22 8.54
N ALA A 252 50.39 29.37 7.52
CA ALA A 252 49.42 28.32 7.20
C ALA A 252 49.48 27.08 8.12
N ILE A 253 50.62 26.85 8.80
CA ILE A 253 50.79 25.69 9.71
C ILE A 253 50.25 26.00 11.13
N SER A 254 50.21 27.27 11.53
CA SER A 254 49.65 27.71 12.83
C SER A 254 48.13 27.55 12.92
N SER A 255 47.41 27.70 11.80
CA SER A 255 45.94 27.56 11.75
C SER A 255 45.45 26.11 11.73
N ILE A 256 46.30 25.15 11.35
CA ILE A 256 45.95 23.72 11.27
C ILE A 256 46.05 23.03 12.64
N HIS A 257 46.96 23.47 13.52
CA HIS A 257 47.12 22.87 14.85
C HIS A 257 46.06 23.31 15.88
N LYS A 258 45.37 24.44 15.67
CA LYS A 258 44.32 24.94 16.60
C LYS A 258 42.98 24.20 16.47
N ASN A 259 42.69 23.63 15.29
CA ASN A 259 41.45 22.89 15.06
C ASN A 259 41.53 21.40 15.43
N ARG A 260 42.74 20.82 15.50
CA ARG A 260 42.93 19.40 15.84
C ARG A 260 42.79 19.14 17.34
N SER A 261 43.27 20.06 18.19
CA SER A 261 43.11 19.98 19.65
C SER A 261 41.67 20.22 20.12
N ALA A 262 40.89 21.00 19.37
CA ALA A 262 39.46 21.21 19.64
C ALA A 262 38.62 19.94 19.37
N GLN A 263 38.97 19.15 18.34
CA GLN A 263 38.26 17.91 18.02
C GLN A 263 38.58 16.74 18.97
N GLU A 264 39.82 16.65 19.48
CA GLU A 264 40.20 15.63 20.46
C GLU A 264 39.62 15.89 21.86
N SER A 265 39.46 17.16 22.26
CA SER A 265 38.77 17.57 23.50
C SER A 265 37.30 17.13 23.53
N ILE A 266 36.59 17.26 22.41
CA ILE A 266 35.17 16.90 22.29
C ILE A 266 35.00 15.36 22.30
N LYS A 267 35.90 14.62 21.64
CA LYS A 267 35.86 13.16 21.61
C LYS A 267 36.19 12.53 22.97
N ASN A 268 37.06 13.14 23.77
CA ASN A 268 37.38 12.62 25.11
C ASN A 268 36.30 12.94 26.15
N LYS A 269 35.59 14.07 26.02
CA LYS A 269 34.44 14.39 26.90
C LYS A 269 33.24 13.48 26.68
N THR A 270 32.97 13.04 25.45
CA THR A 270 31.85 12.12 25.16
C THR A 270 32.11 10.70 25.65
N VAL A 271 33.36 10.23 25.62
CA VAL A 271 33.76 8.91 26.13
C VAL A 271 33.79 8.87 27.66
N ALA A 272 34.12 9.99 28.33
CA ALA A 272 34.05 10.10 29.79
C ALA A 272 32.59 10.06 30.30
N ALA A 273 31.67 10.76 29.61
CA ALA A 273 30.26 10.80 29.98
C ALA A 273 29.55 9.43 29.83
N THR A 274 29.91 8.63 28.84
CA THR A 274 29.32 7.28 28.66
C THR A 274 29.83 6.27 29.69
N ASN A 275 31.06 6.44 30.20
CA ASN A 275 31.61 5.56 31.23
C ASN A 275 31.07 5.86 32.64
N GLU A 276 30.74 7.12 32.95
CA GLU A 276 30.10 7.49 34.24
C GLU A 276 28.65 6.98 34.35
N ILE A 277 27.90 6.97 33.24
CA ILE A 277 26.51 6.44 33.20
C ILE A 277 26.48 4.92 33.39
N ASN A 278 27.44 4.20 32.82
CA ASN A 278 27.53 2.74 32.97
C ASN A 278 27.95 2.33 34.39
N ASN A 279 28.86 3.08 35.03
CA ASN A 279 29.31 2.79 36.40
C ASN A 279 28.28 3.14 37.48
N THR A 280 27.44 4.17 37.28
CA THR A 280 26.34 4.50 38.19
C THR A 280 25.22 3.46 38.15
N THR A 281 24.92 2.92 36.96
CA THR A 281 23.93 1.84 36.78
C THR A 281 24.37 0.52 37.45
N LEU A 282 25.66 0.20 37.43
CA LEU A 282 26.23 -0.97 38.12
C LEU A 282 26.28 -0.81 39.65
N ARG A 283 26.42 0.42 40.16
CA ARG A 283 26.46 0.69 41.61
C ARG A 283 25.07 0.63 42.24
N GLN A 284 24.01 1.04 41.54
CA GLN A 284 22.63 0.91 42.02
C GLN A 284 22.14 -0.55 42.06
N LYS A 285 22.64 -1.41 41.16
CA LYS A 285 22.29 -2.84 41.14
C LYS A 285 22.97 -3.68 42.23
N LYS A 286 24.01 -3.14 42.89
CA LYS A 286 24.74 -3.80 43.99
C LYS A 286 24.28 -3.38 45.40
N LEU A 287 23.52 -2.30 45.54
CA LEU A 287 22.98 -1.84 46.84
C LEU A 287 21.61 -2.46 47.20
N SER A 288 20.93 -3.15 46.28
CA SER A 288 19.61 -3.76 46.54
C SER A 288 19.67 -5.23 47.00
N THR A 289 20.86 -5.83 47.19
CA THR A 289 21.02 -7.24 47.59
C THR A 289 21.64 -7.46 48.96
N THR A 290 21.86 -6.43 49.77
CA THR A 290 22.42 -6.55 51.14
C THR A 290 21.65 -5.70 52.14
N THR A 291 20.40 -6.06 52.44
CA THR A 291 19.73 -5.71 53.71
C THR A 291 18.43 -6.52 53.85
N SER A 292 18.50 -7.67 54.49
CA SER A 292 17.49 -8.15 55.47
C SER A 292 17.91 -9.53 55.99
N SER A 293 18.66 -9.54 57.10
CA SER A 293 18.73 -10.71 57.98
C SER A 293 18.49 -10.26 59.41
N ASN A 294 17.55 -10.95 60.06
CA ASN A 294 17.40 -11.19 61.50
C ASN A 294 16.79 -10.12 62.42
N HIS A 295 15.56 -10.41 62.88
CA HIS A 295 15.22 -10.62 64.31
C HIS A 295 13.90 -11.43 64.39
N HIS A 296 13.91 -12.69 64.84
CA HIS A 296 13.63 -13.16 66.22
C HIS A 296 12.27 -12.73 66.82
N SER A 297 11.30 -13.65 66.91
CA SER A 297 10.83 -14.24 68.18
C SER A 297 9.52 -15.04 68.04
N ASN A 298 9.52 -16.22 68.67
CA ASN A 298 8.44 -17.00 69.29
C ASN A 298 6.96 -16.72 68.94
N ASN A 299 6.27 -17.72 68.37
CA ASN A 299 5.25 -18.48 69.10
C ASN A 299 4.69 -19.66 68.25
N ARG A 300 4.75 -20.88 68.81
CA ARG A 300 3.79 -21.99 68.56
C ARG A 300 2.59 -21.81 69.51
N PRO A 301 1.48 -22.61 69.50
CA PRO A 301 1.16 -23.84 68.73
C PRO A 301 -0.31 -23.95 68.21
N ARG A 302 -0.63 -25.15 67.68
CA ARG A 302 -1.95 -25.85 67.49
C ARG A 302 -2.56 -25.77 66.08
N ILE A 303 -2.54 -26.87 65.31
CA ILE A 303 -3.44 -28.06 65.31
C ILE A 303 -4.91 -27.65 65.21
N ILE A 304 -5.58 -28.01 64.10
CA ILE A 304 -6.76 -28.90 63.99
C ILE A 304 -7.30 -28.81 62.53
N GLN A 305 -7.45 -30.01 61.92
CA GLN A 305 -8.30 -30.45 60.81
C GLN A 305 -8.32 -29.68 59.48
#